data_AF-A0A0V7ZGU6-F1
#
_entry.id   AF-A0A0V7ZGU6-F1
#
_cell.length_a   1.000
_cell.length_b   1.000
_cell.length_c   1.000
_cell.angle_alpha   90.00
_cell.angle_beta   90.00
_cell.angle_gamma   90.00
#
_symmetry.space_group_name_H-M   'P 1'
#
loop_
_entity.id
_entity.type
_entity.pdbx_description
1 polymer ?
#
loop_
_entity_poly.entity_id
_entity_poly.type
_entity_poly.pdbx_seq_one_letter_code
_entity_poly.pdbx_strand_id
1 'polypeptide(L)'
;MSAINLLTVFNPSNYLRGGYVILPWEAIYKKFQISSEEIVLSDLHDLSHNPINAQVDRIDPNDPSRDTLVFSLSKPIFPGSESDRLASGFIRIDKGKAIPKQLGESYLDVVYGASGQVRGVRLVNSRLIVWFNLIPSPEDNERNWFSGSASSVQLDREEILDPFRAARGEWLGQDPEKRCMQISELLLPGSSHPKSPYYRVSLFNHSYRLISHSSGSVRACITIASEPFDYIGADPVTGANRHLVCELYRVISLYAGADYLIEELFVKGKPKAAEGKILDSSLIVNLDFAARYFAHMDMGKTEDIEQVFPRMDWFAVSSIAPPYPAYGFAADVHIDSVTHPHEQKENCFSWQLLPGKSAKCLHLFMRDRAEGFDARVGHAWYEMIYHPLKARVYSDVAVRNTDLETNNTDALALAEHKY
;
A
#
# COMPACT_ATOMS: atom_id res chain seq x y z
N MET A 1 -6.70 -19.70 35.56
CA MET A 1 -6.66 -19.88 34.09
C MET A 1 -5.85 -18.73 33.53
N SER A 2 -4.78 -18.98 32.78
CA SER A 2 -4.06 -17.89 32.09
C SER A 2 -4.97 -17.30 31.01
N ALA A 3 -5.02 -15.98 30.89
CA ALA A 3 -5.73 -15.35 29.79
C ALA A 3 -5.15 -15.85 28.46
N ILE A 4 -6.00 -16.32 27.55
CA ILE A 4 -5.59 -16.74 26.21
C ILE A 4 -5.43 -15.46 25.38
N ASN A 5 -4.26 -15.26 24.77
CA ASN A 5 -4.00 -14.13 23.90
C ASN A 5 -4.60 -14.42 22.52
N LEU A 6 -5.66 -13.70 22.16
CA LEU A 6 -6.43 -13.96 20.95
C LEU A 6 -6.57 -12.71 20.08
N LEU A 7 -6.56 -12.93 18.77
CA LEU A 7 -7.11 -12.03 17.77
C LEU A 7 -8.45 -12.59 17.28
N THR A 8 -9.44 -11.72 17.16
CA THR A 8 -10.67 -12.02 16.43
C THR A 8 -10.47 -11.60 14.99
N VAL A 9 -10.77 -12.49 14.04
CA VAL A 9 -10.65 -12.23 12.59
C VAL A 9 -12.03 -12.11 11.96
N PHE A 10 -12.14 -11.22 10.98
CA PHE A 10 -13.37 -10.94 10.25
C PHE A 10 -13.13 -11.04 8.75
N ASN A 11 -14.01 -11.77 8.08
CA ASN A 11 -14.15 -11.77 6.65
C ASN A 11 -15.39 -10.95 6.28
N PRO A 12 -15.25 -9.69 5.86
CA PRO A 12 -16.40 -8.85 5.54
C PRO A 12 -17.13 -9.23 4.24
N SER A 13 -16.69 -10.26 3.53
CA SER A 13 -17.31 -10.71 2.28
C SER A 13 -18.29 -11.84 2.51
N ASN A 14 -19.23 -12.03 1.58
CA ASN A 14 -20.27 -13.06 1.62
C ASN A 14 -19.82 -14.45 1.13
N TYR A 15 -18.52 -14.64 0.87
CA TYR A 15 -17.92 -15.90 0.44
C TYR A 15 -16.69 -16.27 1.29
N LEU A 16 -16.37 -17.56 1.31
CA LEU A 16 -15.17 -18.10 1.96
C LEU A 16 -13.91 -17.59 1.26
N ARG A 17 -12.96 -17.02 2.02
CA ARG A 17 -11.64 -16.66 1.46
C ARG A 17 -10.54 -16.68 2.51
N GLY A 18 -9.33 -16.94 2.05
CA GLY A 18 -8.09 -16.70 2.79
C GLY A 18 -7.50 -15.34 2.39
N GLY A 19 -6.24 -15.10 2.73
CA GLY A 19 -5.53 -13.89 2.31
C GLY A 19 -4.73 -13.26 3.44
N TYR A 20 -4.43 -11.97 3.28
CA TYR A 20 -3.55 -11.25 4.20
C TYR A 20 -4.36 -10.41 5.18
N VAL A 21 -3.94 -10.41 6.44
CA VAL A 21 -4.49 -9.58 7.50
C VAL A 21 -3.41 -8.63 7.98
N ILE A 22 -3.75 -7.34 8.11
CA ILE A 22 -2.85 -6.28 8.58
C ILE A 22 -3.49 -5.61 9.78
N LEU A 23 -2.71 -5.36 10.84
CA LEU A 23 -3.18 -4.64 12.02
C LEU A 23 -2.04 -3.85 12.69
N PRO A 24 -2.35 -2.74 13.39
CA PRO A 24 -1.33 -1.96 14.11
C PRO A 24 -0.60 -2.81 15.16
N TRP A 25 0.73 -2.84 15.10
CA TRP A 25 1.56 -3.61 16.00
C TRP A 25 1.52 -3.09 17.44
N GLU A 26 1.50 -1.77 17.61
CA GLU A 26 1.56 -1.13 18.92
C GLU A 26 0.47 -1.64 19.89
N ALA A 27 -0.75 -1.84 19.40
CA ALA A 27 -1.86 -2.35 20.19
C ALA A 27 -1.63 -3.80 20.66
N ILE A 28 -1.01 -4.63 19.81
CA ILE A 28 -0.67 -6.03 20.12
C ILE A 28 0.45 -6.07 21.15
N TYR A 29 1.52 -5.32 20.92
CA TYR A 29 2.67 -5.26 21.82
C TYR A 29 2.25 -4.77 23.22
N LYS A 30 1.50 -3.67 23.31
CA LYS A 30 1.02 -3.13 24.59
C LYS A 30 0.19 -4.15 25.38
N LYS A 31 -0.66 -4.92 24.69
CA LYS A 31 -1.55 -5.89 25.33
C LYS A 31 -0.81 -7.15 25.81
N PHE A 32 0.05 -7.72 24.96
CA PHE A 32 0.59 -9.06 25.17
C PHE A 32 2.06 -9.10 25.62
N GLN A 33 2.82 -8.00 25.45
CA GLN A 33 4.23 -7.90 25.84
C GLN A 33 5.08 -9.04 25.21
N ILE A 34 4.81 -9.31 23.92
CA ILE A 34 5.52 -10.26 23.07
C ILE A 34 6.32 -9.43 22.06
N SER A 35 7.64 -9.67 21.98
CA SER A 35 8.49 -8.97 21.01
C SER A 35 8.18 -9.41 19.56
N SER A 36 8.58 -8.59 18.59
CA SER A 36 8.36 -8.88 17.16
C SER A 36 9.04 -10.16 16.70
N GLU A 37 10.14 -10.55 17.35
CA GLU A 37 10.96 -11.71 16.99
C GLU A 37 10.43 -13.01 17.61
N GLU A 38 9.57 -12.91 18.63
CA GLU A 38 9.05 -14.04 19.40
C GLU A 38 7.59 -14.37 19.07
N ILE A 39 6.92 -13.60 18.20
CA ILE A 39 5.51 -13.82 17.92
C ILE A 39 5.29 -15.08 17.09
N VAL A 40 4.39 -15.95 17.57
CA VAL A 40 3.90 -17.11 16.84
C VAL A 40 2.38 -17.06 16.80
N LEU A 41 1.81 -17.20 15.61
CA LEU A 41 0.37 -17.21 15.38
C LEU A 41 -0.10 -18.63 15.06
N SER A 42 -1.25 -19.03 15.58
CA SER A 42 -1.90 -20.30 15.22
C SER A 42 -3.41 -20.13 15.08
N ASP A 43 -3.99 -20.78 14.08
CA ASP A 43 -5.45 -20.77 13.88
C ASP A 43 -6.09 -21.77 14.83
N LEU A 44 -7.06 -21.33 15.63
CA LEU A 44 -7.78 -22.22 16.53
C LEU A 44 -8.74 -23.18 15.82
N HIS A 45 -9.12 -22.89 14.57
CA HIS A 45 -9.85 -23.84 13.74
C HIS A 45 -8.94 -24.91 13.12
N ASP A 46 -7.62 -24.68 13.09
CA ASP A 46 -6.67 -25.60 12.51
C ASP A 46 -6.12 -26.60 13.54
N LEU A 47 -6.65 -27.82 13.50
CA LEU A 47 -6.21 -28.92 14.35
C LEU A 47 -4.78 -29.40 14.04
N SER A 48 -4.17 -28.98 12.94
CA SER A 48 -2.77 -29.31 12.66
C SER A 48 -1.79 -28.50 13.49
N HIS A 49 -2.24 -27.43 14.15
CA HIS A 49 -1.42 -26.51 14.96
C HIS A 49 -0.19 -25.96 14.25
N ASN A 50 -0.24 -25.88 12.92
CA ASN A 50 0.85 -25.31 12.15
C ASN A 50 0.90 -23.79 12.41
N PRO A 51 2.08 -23.22 12.66
CA PRO A 51 2.25 -21.78 12.75
C PRO A 51 1.79 -21.09 11.46
N ILE A 52 1.11 -19.96 11.62
CA ILE A 52 0.72 -19.08 10.52
C ILE A 52 1.91 -18.19 10.19
N ASN A 53 2.20 -18.03 8.89
CA ASN A 53 3.20 -17.08 8.41
C ASN A 53 2.81 -15.67 8.84
N ALA A 54 3.66 -15.05 9.65
CA ALA A 54 3.47 -13.73 10.21
C ALA A 54 4.81 -12.98 10.31
N GLN A 55 4.76 -11.66 10.23
CA GLN A 55 5.89 -10.78 10.46
C GLN A 55 5.41 -9.43 10.97
N VAL A 56 6.30 -8.69 11.64
CA VAL A 56 6.07 -7.28 11.98
C VAL A 56 6.89 -6.42 11.03
N ASP A 57 6.23 -5.51 10.32
CA ASP A 57 6.87 -4.56 9.43
C ASP A 57 7.11 -3.25 10.14
N ARG A 58 8.38 -2.80 10.12
CA ARG A 58 8.77 -1.49 10.62
C ARG A 58 8.56 -0.44 9.54
N ILE A 59 7.53 0.38 9.70
CA ILE A 59 7.08 1.30 8.63
C ILE A 59 7.80 2.65 8.71
N ASP A 60 7.92 3.22 9.89
CA ASP A 60 8.66 4.45 10.10
C ASP A 60 9.46 4.35 11.41
N PRO A 61 10.80 4.33 11.35
CA PRO A 61 11.64 4.24 12.55
C PRO A 61 11.41 5.35 13.57
N ASN A 62 10.89 6.51 13.13
CA ASN A 62 10.59 7.66 13.98
C ASN A 62 9.14 7.69 14.48
N ASP A 63 8.28 6.77 14.01
CA ASP A 63 6.87 6.69 14.38
C ASP A 63 6.42 5.22 14.51
N PRO A 64 6.75 4.55 15.64
CA PRO A 64 6.42 3.15 15.88
C PRO A 64 4.91 2.84 15.88
N SER A 65 4.05 3.86 15.99
CA SER A 65 2.59 3.66 15.91
C SER A 65 2.13 3.17 14.54
N ARG A 66 2.98 3.34 13.52
CA ARG A 66 2.77 2.86 12.15
C ARG A 66 3.25 1.45 11.89
N ASP A 67 3.99 0.84 12.82
CA ASP A 67 4.43 -0.53 12.64
C ASP A 67 3.23 -1.47 12.56
N THR A 68 3.30 -2.48 11.70
CA THR A 68 2.16 -3.37 11.41
C THR A 68 2.53 -4.82 11.64
N LEU A 69 1.64 -5.56 12.28
CA LEU A 69 1.64 -7.02 12.20
C LEU A 69 0.92 -7.40 10.91
N VAL A 70 1.54 -8.28 10.12
CA VAL A 70 0.92 -8.87 8.94
C VAL A 70 1.02 -10.39 9.01
N PHE A 71 -0.07 -11.08 8.67
CA PHE A 71 -0.08 -12.54 8.60
C PHE A 71 -0.95 -13.05 7.45
N SER A 72 -0.69 -14.27 6.99
CA SER A 72 -1.37 -14.89 5.85
C SER A 72 -2.22 -16.09 6.27
N LEU A 73 -3.52 -16.02 6.02
CA LEU A 73 -4.46 -17.13 6.19
C LEU A 73 -4.50 -17.97 4.92
N SER A 74 -3.81 -19.12 4.95
CA SER A 74 -3.81 -20.08 3.84
C SER A 74 -5.12 -20.85 3.74
N LYS A 75 -5.81 -21.06 4.87
CA LYS A 75 -7.14 -21.69 4.92
C LYS A 75 -8.23 -20.63 4.85
N PRO A 76 -9.24 -20.80 3.98
CA PRO A 76 -10.37 -19.88 3.92
C PRO A 76 -11.17 -19.84 5.22
N ILE A 77 -11.58 -18.65 5.64
CA ILE A 77 -12.45 -18.44 6.81
C ILE A 77 -13.87 -18.04 6.37
N PHE A 78 -14.86 -18.42 7.18
CA PHE A 78 -16.27 -18.17 6.88
C PHE A 78 -16.60 -16.68 6.80
N PRO A 79 -17.58 -16.29 5.96
CA PRO A 79 -18.16 -14.96 5.98
C PRO A 79 -18.52 -14.51 7.39
N GLY A 80 -18.11 -13.29 7.75
CA GLY A 80 -18.55 -12.60 8.94
C GLY A 80 -19.83 -11.81 8.68
N SER A 81 -20.32 -11.12 9.72
CA SER A 81 -21.37 -10.10 9.53
C SER A 81 -20.75 -8.82 8.97
N GLU A 82 -21.44 -8.08 8.08
CA GLU A 82 -20.99 -6.77 7.59
C GLU A 82 -20.64 -5.77 8.72
N SER A 83 -21.26 -5.92 9.89
CA SER A 83 -21.03 -5.08 11.07
C SER A 83 -19.82 -5.49 11.92
N ASP A 84 -19.01 -6.47 11.50
CA ASP A 84 -17.89 -7.04 12.27
C ASP A 84 -18.30 -7.45 13.71
N ARG A 85 -19.58 -7.81 13.89
CA ARG A 85 -20.16 -8.29 15.16
C ARG A 85 -19.87 -9.77 15.36
N LEU A 86 -20.01 -10.57 14.31
CA LEU A 86 -19.71 -12.01 14.33
C LEU A 86 -18.31 -12.27 13.83
N ALA A 87 -17.50 -12.92 14.68
CA ALA A 87 -16.16 -13.36 14.33
C ALA A 87 -16.20 -14.45 13.25
N SER A 88 -15.33 -14.34 12.26
CA SER A 88 -15.08 -15.40 11.27
C SER A 88 -14.13 -16.48 11.79
N GLY A 89 -13.31 -16.14 12.79
CA GLY A 89 -12.38 -17.06 13.43
C GLY A 89 -11.54 -16.40 14.51
N PHE A 90 -10.69 -17.19 15.15
CA PHE A 90 -9.82 -16.76 16.22
C PHE A 90 -8.39 -17.24 16.00
N ILE A 91 -7.43 -16.32 16.11
CA ILE A 91 -6.01 -16.61 16.01
C ILE A 91 -5.38 -16.47 17.40
N ARG A 92 -4.70 -17.52 17.85
CA ARG A 92 -3.94 -17.49 19.10
C ARG A 92 -2.58 -16.86 18.87
N ILE A 93 -2.17 -16.01 19.80
CA ILE A 93 -0.86 -15.37 19.83
C ILE A 93 -0.03 -15.97 20.97
N ASP A 94 1.07 -16.62 20.63
CA ASP A 94 2.00 -17.21 21.59
C ASP A 94 3.39 -16.60 21.48
N LYS A 95 4.20 -16.82 22.52
CA LYS A 95 5.66 -16.65 22.46
C LYS A 95 6.29 -17.92 21.92
N GLY A 96 7.16 -17.79 20.93
CA GLY A 96 7.87 -18.92 20.35
C GLY A 96 9.03 -18.49 19.47
N LYS A 97 9.55 -19.44 18.69
CA LYS A 97 10.59 -19.16 17.71
C LYS A 97 9.94 -18.79 16.38
N ALA A 98 10.48 -17.76 15.72
CA ALA A 98 10.07 -17.38 14.38
C ALA A 98 10.15 -18.58 13.42
N ILE A 99 9.21 -18.62 12.47
CA ILE A 99 9.22 -19.59 11.37
C ILE A 99 10.49 -19.35 10.55
N PRO A 100 11.34 -20.38 10.31
CA PRO A 100 12.53 -20.22 9.49
C PRO A 100 12.17 -19.76 8.08
N LYS A 101 12.98 -18.87 7.50
CA LYS A 101 12.82 -18.46 6.10
C LYS A 101 12.97 -19.67 5.18
N GLN A 102 11.97 -19.92 4.35
CA GLN A 102 11.99 -20.94 3.31
C GLN A 102 12.60 -20.41 2.00
N LEU A 103 13.11 -21.32 1.18
CA LEU A 103 13.61 -21.01 -0.15
C LEU A 103 12.46 -20.52 -1.04
N GLY A 104 12.60 -19.34 -1.66
CA GLY A 104 11.56 -18.74 -2.53
C GLY A 104 10.62 -17.75 -1.83
N GLU A 105 10.85 -17.46 -0.55
CA GLU A 105 10.15 -16.37 0.15
C GLU A 105 10.48 -14.99 -0.43
N SER A 106 9.59 -14.03 -0.17
CA SER A 106 9.81 -12.63 -0.55
C SER A 106 11.05 -12.06 0.13
N TYR A 107 11.97 -11.53 -0.68
CA TYR A 107 13.17 -10.88 -0.19
C TYR A 107 13.40 -9.54 -0.88
N LEU A 108 14.30 -8.75 -0.29
CA LEU A 108 14.71 -7.48 -0.86
C LEU A 108 16.23 -7.39 -0.89
N ASP A 109 16.76 -6.82 -1.97
CA ASP A 109 18.16 -6.45 -2.09
C ASP A 109 18.25 -4.93 -2.11
N VAL A 110 19.04 -4.37 -1.18
CA VAL A 110 19.39 -2.94 -1.22
C VAL A 110 20.62 -2.77 -2.08
N VAL A 111 20.53 -1.88 -3.07
CA VAL A 111 21.60 -1.63 -4.03
C VAL A 111 22.35 -0.39 -3.59
N TYR A 112 23.66 -0.53 -3.41
CA TYR A 112 24.53 0.54 -2.93
C TYR A 112 25.46 1.03 -4.03
N GLY A 113 25.73 2.34 -4.05
CA GLY A 113 26.73 2.94 -4.94
C GLY A 113 28.14 2.81 -4.38
N ALA A 114 29.15 3.23 -5.15
CA ALA A 114 30.56 3.11 -4.77
C ALA A 114 30.91 3.79 -3.44
N SER A 115 30.25 4.91 -3.11
CA SER A 115 30.42 5.62 -1.83
C SER A 115 29.47 5.17 -0.71
N GLY A 116 28.78 4.04 -0.88
CA GLY A 116 27.98 3.40 0.16
C GLY A 116 26.56 3.96 0.36
N GLN A 117 26.14 4.98 -0.40
CA GLN A 117 24.73 5.40 -0.40
C GLN A 117 23.83 4.37 -1.07
N VAL A 118 22.59 4.28 -0.58
CA VAL A 118 21.53 3.52 -1.25
C VAL A 118 21.18 4.18 -2.58
N ARG A 119 21.10 3.38 -3.64
CA ARG A 119 20.83 3.79 -5.03
C ARG A 119 19.50 3.23 -5.56
N GLY A 120 19.13 2.05 -5.10
CA GLY A 120 17.94 1.35 -5.53
C GLY A 120 17.56 0.22 -4.58
N VAL A 121 16.39 -0.36 -4.81
CA VAL A 121 15.95 -1.57 -4.12
C VAL A 121 15.36 -2.53 -5.13
N ARG A 122 15.71 -3.80 -5.02
CA ARG A 122 15.09 -4.89 -5.75
C ARG A 122 14.17 -5.65 -4.82
N LEU A 123 12.87 -5.66 -5.10
CA LEU A 123 11.88 -6.48 -4.42
C LEU A 123 11.67 -7.76 -5.22
N VAL A 124 11.74 -8.92 -4.58
CA VAL A 124 11.60 -10.22 -5.25
C VAL A 124 10.65 -11.09 -4.45
N ASN A 125 9.75 -11.78 -5.14
CA ASN A 125 9.06 -12.96 -4.61
C ASN A 125 9.20 -14.12 -5.62
N SER A 126 8.38 -15.17 -5.48
CA SER A 126 8.42 -16.31 -6.39
C SER A 126 7.96 -16.05 -7.84
N ARG A 127 7.31 -14.90 -8.10
CA ARG A 127 6.72 -14.53 -9.41
C ARG A 127 7.24 -13.19 -9.93
N LEU A 128 7.14 -12.13 -9.13
CA LEU A 128 7.59 -10.78 -9.45
C LEU A 128 9.01 -10.49 -8.99
N ILE A 129 9.75 -9.81 -9.87
CA ILE A 129 10.98 -9.08 -9.57
C ILE A 129 10.73 -7.63 -9.96
N VAL A 130 10.85 -6.72 -9.00
CA VAL A 130 10.63 -5.29 -9.24
C VAL A 130 11.86 -4.51 -8.83
N TRP A 131 12.38 -3.71 -9.74
CA TRP A 131 13.49 -2.82 -9.47
C TRP A 131 13.02 -1.38 -9.30
N PHE A 132 13.26 -0.81 -8.12
CA PHE A 132 13.02 0.59 -7.81
C PHE A 132 14.32 1.37 -7.80
N ASN A 133 14.39 2.42 -8.62
CA ASN A 133 15.48 3.39 -8.55
C ASN A 133 15.14 4.47 -7.53
N LEU A 134 16.07 4.77 -6.62
CA LEU A 134 15.88 5.81 -5.61
C LEU A 134 16.58 7.12 -5.97
N ILE A 135 17.51 7.10 -6.93
CA ILE A 135 18.20 8.30 -7.40
C ILE A 135 18.23 8.37 -8.93
N PRO A 136 18.49 9.55 -9.53
CA PRO A 136 18.39 9.72 -10.98
C PRO A 136 19.51 9.04 -11.79
N SER A 137 20.56 8.50 -11.16
CA SER A 137 21.66 7.79 -11.85
C SER A 137 22.19 6.65 -10.97
N PRO A 138 21.37 5.60 -10.72
CA PRO A 138 21.70 4.50 -9.81
C PRO A 138 22.96 3.72 -10.21
N GLU A 139 23.30 3.70 -11.51
CA GLU A 139 24.42 2.96 -12.09
C GLU A 139 25.66 3.82 -12.36
N ASP A 140 25.67 5.09 -11.93
CA ASP A 140 26.77 6.05 -12.18
C ASP A 140 27.20 6.14 -13.66
N ASN A 141 26.23 5.94 -14.58
CA ASN A 141 26.45 5.88 -16.03
C ASN A 141 25.98 7.12 -16.78
N GLU A 142 25.78 8.23 -16.05
CA GLU A 142 25.27 9.53 -16.55
C GLU A 142 23.88 9.49 -17.19
N ARG A 143 23.22 8.32 -17.23
CA ARG A 143 21.84 8.21 -17.71
C ARG A 143 20.90 8.69 -16.62
N ASN A 144 19.92 9.51 -16.99
CA ASN A 144 18.88 9.97 -16.08
C ASN A 144 17.77 8.94 -15.98
N TRP A 145 17.85 8.09 -14.97
CA TRP A 145 16.79 7.21 -14.51
C TRP A 145 15.74 7.98 -13.70
N PHE A 146 14.52 7.48 -13.68
CA PHE A 146 13.45 8.12 -12.94
C PHE A 146 13.36 7.57 -11.51
N SER A 147 13.86 8.36 -10.56
CA SER A 147 13.80 8.08 -9.12
C SER A 147 12.37 7.89 -8.62
N GLY A 148 12.21 7.05 -7.60
CA GLY A 148 10.92 6.74 -7.01
C GLY A 148 9.99 6.03 -8.00
N SER A 149 10.51 5.31 -8.98
CA SER A 149 9.68 4.54 -9.91
C SER A 149 10.23 3.13 -10.05
N ALA A 150 9.36 2.21 -10.45
CA ALA A 150 9.79 0.88 -10.85
C ALA A 150 10.30 0.97 -12.30
N SER A 151 11.60 0.80 -12.50
CA SER A 151 12.28 0.88 -13.82
C SER A 151 12.38 -0.46 -14.53
N SER A 152 12.09 -1.56 -13.83
CA SER A 152 11.91 -2.90 -14.39
C SER A 152 10.91 -3.65 -13.53
N VAL A 153 9.99 -4.32 -14.20
CA VAL A 153 9.03 -5.23 -13.57
C VAL A 153 9.07 -6.52 -14.39
N GLN A 154 9.56 -7.59 -13.78
CA GLN A 154 9.55 -8.91 -14.40
C GLN A 154 8.51 -9.77 -13.71
N LEU A 155 7.58 -10.32 -14.48
CA LEU A 155 6.63 -11.33 -14.05
C LEU A 155 7.07 -12.68 -14.61
N ASP A 156 7.25 -13.65 -13.72
CA ASP A 156 7.72 -14.99 -14.05
C ASP A 156 9.05 -14.94 -14.86
N ARG A 157 9.91 -13.98 -14.48
CA ARG A 157 11.24 -13.64 -15.07
C ARG A 157 11.21 -13.01 -16.46
N GLU A 158 10.06 -12.53 -16.89
CA GLU A 158 9.88 -11.86 -18.16
C GLU A 158 9.49 -10.40 -17.95
N GLU A 159 10.17 -9.46 -18.62
CA GLU A 159 9.91 -8.01 -18.47
C GLU A 159 8.50 -7.64 -18.96
N ILE A 160 7.85 -6.72 -18.22
CA ILE A 160 6.50 -6.22 -18.47
C ILE A 160 6.49 -4.77 -18.95
N LEU A 161 7.49 -3.95 -18.59
CA LEU A 161 7.51 -2.54 -19.04
C LEU A 161 7.99 -2.41 -20.50
N ASP A 162 8.71 -3.41 -21.01
CA ASP A 162 9.15 -3.52 -22.42
C ASP A 162 9.07 -4.99 -22.92
N PRO A 163 7.86 -5.55 -22.94
CA PRO A 163 7.62 -6.98 -23.10
C PRO A 163 7.85 -7.45 -24.55
N PHE A 164 7.72 -6.57 -25.55
CA PHE A 164 7.96 -6.91 -26.96
C PHE A 164 9.45 -7.05 -27.26
N ARG A 165 10.30 -6.16 -26.72
CA ARG A 165 11.76 -6.33 -26.81
C ARG A 165 12.20 -7.55 -26.03
N ALA A 166 11.63 -7.79 -24.84
CA ALA A 166 11.92 -8.98 -24.05
C ALA A 166 11.57 -10.27 -24.79
N ALA A 167 10.38 -10.36 -25.41
CA ALA A 167 9.95 -11.52 -26.17
C ALA A 167 10.85 -11.83 -27.39
N ARG A 168 11.56 -10.84 -27.93
CA ARG A 168 12.55 -11.02 -29.01
C ARG A 168 13.96 -11.36 -28.50
N GLY A 169 14.17 -11.42 -27.18
CA GLY A 169 15.49 -11.60 -26.57
C GLY A 169 16.38 -10.36 -26.66
N GLU A 170 15.79 -9.18 -26.92
CA GLU A 170 16.49 -7.90 -27.08
C GLU A 170 16.51 -7.06 -25.78
N TRP A 171 15.91 -7.57 -24.72
CA TRP A 171 15.94 -6.93 -23.41
C TRP A 171 17.29 -7.16 -22.73
N LEU A 172 18.00 -6.08 -22.46
CA LEU A 172 19.35 -6.09 -21.88
C LEU A 172 19.35 -5.77 -20.39
N GLY A 173 18.20 -5.91 -19.72
CA GLY A 173 17.99 -5.43 -18.37
C GLY A 173 17.18 -4.13 -18.35
N GLN A 174 17.35 -3.36 -17.29
CA GLN A 174 16.58 -2.13 -17.07
C GLN A 174 16.78 -1.11 -18.20
N ASP A 175 15.76 -0.29 -18.46
CA ASP A 175 15.81 0.80 -19.44
C ASP A 175 15.51 2.13 -18.75
N PRO A 176 16.38 3.16 -18.87
CA PRO A 176 16.17 4.45 -18.21
C PRO A 176 14.87 5.16 -18.61
N GLU A 177 14.31 4.86 -19.79
CA GLU A 177 13.07 5.49 -20.23
C GLU A 177 11.83 4.81 -19.65
N LYS A 178 11.92 3.50 -19.38
CA LYS A 178 10.81 2.69 -18.87
C LYS A 178 10.61 2.92 -17.38
N ARG A 179 9.36 3.15 -17.01
CA ARG A 179 8.97 3.39 -15.63
C ARG A 179 7.49 3.13 -15.40
N CYS A 180 7.15 2.59 -14.26
CA CYS A 180 5.79 2.63 -13.74
C CYS A 180 5.81 3.03 -12.27
N MET A 181 4.62 3.28 -11.71
CA MET A 181 4.47 3.73 -10.31
C MET A 181 5.23 5.04 -10.00
N GLN A 182 5.55 5.86 -11.01
CA GLN A 182 6.18 7.16 -10.77
C GLN A 182 5.12 8.13 -10.28
N ILE A 183 5.33 8.77 -9.13
CA ILE A 183 4.53 9.92 -8.72
C ILE A 183 5.23 11.17 -9.25
N SER A 184 4.68 11.77 -10.30
CA SER A 184 5.31 12.90 -10.99
C SER A 184 4.95 14.25 -10.38
N GLU A 185 3.78 14.36 -9.74
CA GLU A 185 3.30 15.60 -9.14
C GLU A 185 2.41 15.31 -7.91
N LEU A 186 2.45 16.21 -6.92
CA LEU A 186 1.45 16.32 -5.86
C LEU A 186 0.66 17.61 -6.00
N LEU A 187 -0.64 17.54 -5.73
CA LEU A 187 -1.49 18.71 -5.51
C LEU A 187 -1.82 18.80 -4.03
N LEU A 188 -1.31 19.82 -3.36
CA LEU A 188 -1.61 20.15 -1.97
C LEU A 188 -2.69 21.24 -1.92
N PRO A 189 -3.42 21.42 -0.81
CA PRO A 189 -4.35 22.52 -0.64
C PRO A 189 -3.68 23.87 -0.93
N GLY A 190 -4.28 24.68 -1.80
CA GLY A 190 -3.75 25.99 -2.13
C GLY A 190 -3.92 27.03 -1.02
N SER A 191 -3.17 28.13 -1.10
CA SER A 191 -3.42 29.29 -0.24
C SER A 191 -4.74 29.96 -0.62
N SER A 192 -5.37 30.63 0.34
CA SER A 192 -6.58 31.40 0.06
C SER A 192 -6.30 32.52 -0.95
N HIS A 193 -5.10 33.13 -0.95
CA HIS A 193 -4.70 34.24 -1.83
C HIS A 193 -3.25 34.06 -2.36
N PRO A 194 -3.00 34.23 -3.68
CA PRO A 194 -4.00 34.27 -4.76
C PRO A 194 -4.79 32.96 -4.80
N LYS A 195 -6.05 33.00 -5.25
CA LYS A 195 -6.95 31.83 -5.31
C LYS A 195 -6.44 30.81 -6.34
N SER A 196 -5.43 30.03 -5.98
CA SER A 196 -5.15 28.75 -6.63
C SER A 196 -5.80 27.67 -5.77
N PRO A 197 -6.67 26.80 -6.31
CA PRO A 197 -7.24 25.72 -5.51
C PRO A 197 -6.17 24.75 -4.98
N TYR A 198 -5.02 24.68 -5.67
CA TYR A 198 -3.94 23.75 -5.35
C TYR A 198 -2.55 24.39 -5.41
N TYR A 199 -1.68 23.97 -4.49
CA TYR A 199 -0.23 24.15 -4.53
C TYR A 199 0.39 22.92 -5.20
N ARG A 200 1.09 23.13 -6.32
CA ARG A 200 1.67 22.05 -7.14
C ARG A 200 3.12 21.78 -6.76
N VAL A 201 3.44 20.53 -6.48
CA VAL A 201 4.81 20.06 -6.23
C VAL A 201 5.20 19.10 -7.34
N SER A 202 6.17 19.47 -8.18
CA SER A 202 6.77 18.52 -9.12
C SER A 202 7.70 17.58 -8.36
N LEU A 203 7.56 16.28 -8.60
CA LEU A 203 8.41 15.23 -8.04
C LEU A 203 9.13 14.41 -9.11
N PHE A 204 8.95 14.76 -10.39
CA PHE A 204 9.37 13.96 -11.55
C PHE A 204 10.84 13.51 -11.53
N ASN A 205 11.76 14.35 -11.05
CA ASN A 205 13.20 14.07 -10.96
C ASN A 205 13.74 14.12 -9.53
N HIS A 206 12.88 14.03 -8.51
CA HIS A 206 13.31 14.10 -7.12
C HIS A 206 13.89 12.76 -6.66
N SER A 207 15.00 12.79 -5.93
CA SER A 207 15.52 11.59 -5.30
C SER A 207 14.60 11.11 -4.16
N TYR A 208 14.75 9.85 -3.81
CA TYR A 208 14.12 9.22 -2.66
C TYR A 208 15.19 8.63 -1.75
N ARG A 209 14.96 8.67 -0.45
CA ARG A 209 15.80 7.98 0.54
C ARG A 209 15.05 6.78 1.10
N LEU A 210 15.75 5.67 1.29
CA LEU A 210 15.23 4.50 1.98
C LEU A 210 15.12 4.80 3.49
N ILE A 211 13.91 4.72 4.03
CA ILE A 211 13.61 4.97 5.45
C ILE A 211 13.67 3.70 6.28
N SER A 212 13.00 2.66 5.79
CA SER A 212 12.98 1.36 6.42
C SER A 212 12.74 0.28 5.38
N HIS A 213 13.05 -0.94 5.75
CA HIS A 213 12.76 -2.11 4.95
C HIS A 213 12.55 -3.31 5.87
N SER A 214 11.72 -4.25 5.44
CA SER A 214 11.47 -5.53 6.11
C SER A 214 11.32 -6.63 5.08
N SER A 215 11.78 -7.83 5.41
CA SER A 215 11.56 -9.05 4.62
C SER A 215 11.32 -10.21 5.56
N GLY A 216 10.16 -10.85 5.39
CA GLY A 216 9.77 -12.05 6.12
C GLY A 216 8.94 -12.98 5.24
N SER A 217 8.32 -13.97 5.87
CA SER A 217 7.59 -15.05 5.19
C SER A 217 6.29 -14.61 4.53
N VAL A 218 5.79 -13.40 4.81
CA VAL A 218 4.54 -12.87 4.26
C VAL A 218 4.79 -11.91 3.11
N ARG A 219 5.74 -10.99 3.27
CA ARG A 219 6.07 -9.98 2.27
C ARG A 219 7.46 -9.37 2.44
N ALA A 220 7.97 -8.81 1.36
CA ALA A 220 9.02 -7.79 1.40
C ALA A 220 8.35 -6.41 1.38
N CYS A 221 8.84 -5.48 2.19
CA CYS A 221 8.29 -4.13 2.30
C CYS A 221 9.42 -3.11 2.40
N ILE A 222 9.23 -1.96 1.77
CA ILE A 222 10.10 -0.78 1.93
C ILE A 222 9.28 0.45 2.25
N THR A 223 9.84 1.34 3.04
CA THR A 223 9.38 2.72 3.14
C THR A 223 10.45 3.62 2.52
N ILE A 224 10.04 4.45 1.57
CA ILE A 224 10.88 5.50 0.98
C ILE A 224 10.21 6.85 1.23
N ALA A 225 10.99 7.93 1.26
CA ALA A 225 10.38 9.25 1.09
C ALA A 225 11.20 10.15 0.16
N SER A 226 10.48 11.06 -0.49
CA SER A 226 11.04 12.02 -1.44
C SER A 226 12.04 12.94 -0.76
N GLU A 227 12.84 13.64 -1.57
CA GLU A 227 13.51 14.85 -1.13
C GLU A 227 12.51 15.85 -0.51
N PRO A 228 12.91 16.59 0.54
CA PRO A 228 12.06 17.59 1.16
C PRO A 228 11.66 18.72 0.20
N PHE A 229 10.44 19.21 0.34
CA PHE A 229 9.92 20.37 -0.39
C PHE A 229 9.21 21.34 0.55
N ASP A 230 9.25 22.63 0.22
CA ASP A 230 8.56 23.66 0.99
C ASP A 230 7.06 23.68 0.65
N TYR A 231 6.23 23.87 1.67
CA TYR A 231 4.79 24.10 1.53
C TYR A 231 4.36 25.29 2.38
N ILE A 232 3.68 26.25 1.76
CA ILE A 232 3.09 27.40 2.43
C ILE A 232 1.59 27.37 2.16
N GLY A 233 0.81 27.16 3.21
CA GLY A 233 -0.64 27.09 3.11
C GLY A 233 -1.32 27.46 4.42
N ALA A 234 -2.64 27.63 4.35
CA ALA A 234 -3.43 27.90 5.54
C ALA A 234 -3.50 26.64 6.41
N ASP A 235 -3.32 26.82 7.71
CA ASP A 235 -3.68 25.81 8.69
C ASP A 235 -5.21 25.63 8.69
N PRO A 236 -5.72 24.39 8.56
CA PRO A 236 -7.16 24.17 8.41
C PRO A 236 -7.96 24.49 9.67
N VAL A 237 -7.32 24.56 10.84
CA VAL A 237 -7.98 24.85 12.13
C VAL A 237 -7.96 26.34 12.42
N THR A 238 -6.79 26.97 12.27
CA THR A 238 -6.60 28.38 12.66
C THR A 238 -6.76 29.36 11.49
N GLY A 239 -6.71 28.89 10.25
CA GLY A 239 -6.69 29.71 9.05
C GLY A 239 -5.39 30.50 8.85
N ALA A 240 -4.44 30.42 9.78
CA ALA A 240 -3.17 31.12 9.71
C ALA A 240 -2.24 30.46 8.68
N ASN A 241 -1.46 31.27 7.97
CA ASN A 241 -0.43 30.72 7.09
C ASN A 241 0.64 30.00 7.92
N ARG A 242 0.93 28.76 7.54
CA ARG A 242 2.03 27.97 8.10
C ARG A 242 3.00 27.62 6.99
N HIS A 243 4.29 27.64 7.33
CA HIS A 243 5.36 27.14 6.47
C HIS A 243 5.81 25.78 7.00
N LEU A 244 5.67 24.76 6.16
CA LEU A 244 6.10 23.40 6.44
C LEU A 244 7.22 22.98 5.48
N VAL A 245 8.16 22.19 5.98
CA VAL A 245 9.04 21.36 5.14
C VAL A 245 8.43 19.96 5.10
N CYS A 246 8.06 19.52 3.91
CA CYS A 246 7.26 18.33 3.67
C CYS A 246 8.04 17.26 2.90
N GLU A 247 7.70 16.00 3.13
CA GLU A 247 8.20 14.85 2.38
C GLU A 247 7.03 13.93 2.05
N LEU A 248 7.03 13.37 0.83
CA LEU A 248 6.11 12.31 0.43
C LEU A 248 6.68 10.96 0.85
N TYR A 249 5.97 10.24 1.70
CA TYR A 249 6.31 8.89 2.10
C TYR A 249 5.51 7.87 1.30
N ARG A 250 6.18 6.76 0.95
CA ARG A 250 5.62 5.65 0.19
C ARG A 250 6.02 4.35 0.86
N VAL A 251 5.05 3.53 1.21
CA VAL A 251 5.25 2.17 1.75
C VAL A 251 4.89 1.18 0.65
N ILE A 252 5.87 0.46 0.12
CA ILE A 252 5.69 -0.44 -1.02
C ILE A 252 5.89 -1.88 -0.54
N SER A 253 4.88 -2.71 -0.75
CA SER A 253 4.79 -4.08 -0.26
C SER A 253 4.63 -5.09 -1.40
N LEU A 254 5.51 -6.09 -1.44
CA LEU A 254 5.44 -7.25 -2.33
C LEU A 254 5.15 -8.53 -1.53
N TYR A 255 3.91 -9.01 -1.62
CA TYR A 255 3.47 -10.22 -0.92
C TYR A 255 4.04 -11.48 -1.56
N ALA A 256 4.21 -12.54 -0.75
CA ALA A 256 4.68 -13.84 -1.24
C ALA A 256 3.75 -14.39 -2.32
N GLY A 257 4.30 -14.73 -3.50
CA GLY A 257 3.56 -15.28 -4.62
C GLY A 257 2.65 -14.32 -5.39
N ALA A 258 2.57 -13.05 -4.98
CA ALA A 258 1.76 -12.05 -5.65
C ALA A 258 2.34 -11.60 -7.00
N ASP A 259 1.45 -11.27 -7.93
CA ASP A 259 1.74 -10.52 -9.16
C ASP A 259 1.25 -9.08 -9.11
N TYR A 260 1.15 -8.54 -7.88
CA TYR A 260 0.86 -7.15 -7.62
C TYR A 260 1.75 -6.58 -6.51
N LEU A 261 1.83 -5.26 -6.48
CA LEU A 261 2.35 -4.47 -5.36
C LEU A 261 1.21 -3.73 -4.66
N ILE A 262 1.32 -3.58 -3.34
CA ILE A 262 0.51 -2.61 -2.58
C ILE A 262 1.40 -1.42 -2.24
N GLU A 263 0.88 -0.22 -2.45
CA GLU A 263 1.53 1.04 -2.12
C GLU A 263 0.66 1.85 -1.17
N GLU A 264 1.22 2.36 -0.07
CA GLU A 264 0.55 3.33 0.80
C GLU A 264 1.28 4.67 0.76
N LEU A 265 0.55 5.76 0.53
CA LEU A 265 1.06 7.11 0.40
C LEU A 265 0.62 7.98 1.59
N PHE A 266 1.51 8.86 2.06
CA PHE A 266 1.16 9.94 2.98
C PHE A 266 2.20 11.07 2.94
N VAL A 267 1.78 12.30 3.26
CA VAL A 267 2.67 13.47 3.31
C VAL A 267 2.85 13.93 4.76
N LYS A 268 4.11 14.00 5.21
CA LYS A 268 4.49 14.52 6.54
C LYS A 268 5.13 15.89 6.37
N GLY A 269 4.64 16.87 7.14
CA GLY A 269 5.21 18.21 7.23
C GLY A 269 5.74 18.52 8.62
N LYS A 270 6.89 19.18 8.68
CA LYS A 270 7.46 19.75 9.91
C LYS A 270 7.45 21.28 9.83
N PRO A 271 7.05 22.00 10.90
CA PRO A 271 7.07 23.45 10.92
C PRO A 271 8.46 24.03 10.65
N LYS A 272 8.52 25.06 9.79
CA LYS A 272 9.72 25.85 9.51
C LYS A 272 9.63 27.18 10.24
N ALA A 273 10.67 27.54 11.00
CA ALA A 273 10.78 28.85 11.63
C ALA A 273 11.04 29.95 10.58
N ALA A 274 10.75 31.20 10.93
CA ALA A 274 10.99 32.36 10.06
C ALA A 274 12.47 32.52 9.65
N GLU A 275 13.39 32.03 10.47
CA GLU A 275 14.84 32.00 10.20
C GLU A 275 15.28 30.84 9.28
N GLY A 276 14.32 30.10 8.71
CA GLY A 276 14.55 28.98 7.80
C GLY A 276 14.94 27.66 8.47
N LYS A 277 15.13 27.65 9.80
CA LYS A 277 15.42 26.42 10.57
C LYS A 277 14.15 25.58 10.72
N ILE A 278 14.24 24.28 10.47
CA ILE A 278 13.18 23.33 10.82
C ILE A 278 13.07 23.34 12.35
N LEU A 279 11.88 23.58 12.88
CA LEU A 279 11.66 23.53 14.31
C LEU A 279 11.87 22.09 14.78
N ASP A 280 12.73 21.88 15.77
CA ASP A 280 12.94 20.59 16.45
C ASP A 280 11.75 20.30 17.38
N SER A 281 10.56 20.31 16.79
CA SER A 281 9.30 19.99 17.45
C SER A 281 8.94 18.56 17.09
N SER A 282 8.43 17.82 18.07
CA SER A 282 7.75 16.53 17.84
C SER A 282 6.46 16.66 17.03
N LEU A 283 6.04 17.89 16.69
CA LEU A 283 4.83 18.14 15.92
C LEU A 283 5.02 17.73 14.45
N ILE A 284 4.37 16.64 14.07
CA ILE A 284 4.23 16.20 12.69
C ILE A 284 2.83 16.58 12.22
N VAL A 285 2.76 17.26 11.07
CA VAL A 285 1.52 17.63 10.41
C VAL A 285 1.30 16.70 9.22
N ASN A 286 0.20 15.95 9.21
CA ASN A 286 -0.23 15.20 8.04
C ASN A 286 -1.06 16.10 7.13
N LEU A 287 -0.73 16.14 5.83
CA LEU A 287 -1.43 16.96 4.84
C LEU A 287 -2.36 16.12 3.98
N ASP A 288 -3.49 16.70 3.58
CA ASP A 288 -4.26 16.20 2.45
C ASP A 288 -3.46 16.46 1.16
N PHE A 289 -3.51 15.52 0.22
CA PHE A 289 -2.83 15.63 -1.06
C PHE A 289 -3.56 14.80 -2.13
N ALA A 290 -3.46 15.21 -3.38
CA ALA A 290 -3.73 14.36 -4.53
C ALA A 290 -2.40 13.98 -5.20
N ALA A 291 -2.24 12.70 -5.54
CA ALA A 291 -1.06 12.22 -6.25
C ALA A 291 -1.38 12.06 -7.74
N ARG A 292 -0.48 12.56 -8.60
CA ARG A 292 -0.49 12.25 -10.03
C ARG A 292 0.59 11.24 -10.34
N TYR A 293 0.16 10.11 -10.89
CA TYR A 293 1.01 9.06 -11.38
C TYR A 293 1.35 9.25 -12.86
N PHE A 294 2.49 8.71 -13.24
CA PHE A 294 2.95 8.60 -14.60
C PHE A 294 3.57 7.21 -14.83
N ALA A 295 3.38 6.66 -16.02
CA ALA A 295 4.05 5.45 -16.47
C ALA A 295 4.45 5.59 -17.95
N HIS A 296 5.62 5.06 -18.29
CA HIS A 296 6.05 4.80 -19.65
C HIS A 296 6.34 3.29 -19.79
N MET A 297 5.42 2.59 -20.46
CA MET A 297 5.44 1.14 -20.67
C MET A 297 5.10 0.85 -22.13
N ASP A 298 5.88 0.00 -22.80
CA ASP A 298 5.51 -0.47 -24.15
C ASP A 298 4.47 -1.58 -24.05
N MET A 299 3.21 -1.19 -24.06
CA MET A 299 2.09 -2.14 -24.05
C MET A 299 1.66 -2.54 -25.47
N GLY A 300 2.41 -2.10 -26.50
CA GLY A 300 2.09 -2.33 -27.90
C GLY A 300 0.75 -1.68 -28.27
N LYS A 301 -0.08 -2.39 -29.02
CA LYS A 301 -1.46 -1.96 -29.27
C LYS A 301 -2.30 -2.29 -28.05
N THR A 302 -2.85 -1.27 -27.40
CA THR A 302 -3.72 -1.44 -26.24
C THR A 302 -5.19 -1.40 -26.63
N GLU A 303 -6.03 -2.06 -25.83
CA GLU A 303 -7.46 -1.76 -25.78
C GLU A 303 -7.68 -0.39 -25.10
N ASP A 304 -8.89 0.16 -25.27
CA ASP A 304 -9.30 1.35 -24.53
C ASP A 304 -9.21 1.07 -23.02
N ILE A 305 -8.88 2.11 -22.24
CA ILE A 305 -8.83 1.97 -20.77
C ILE A 305 -10.22 1.61 -20.26
N GLU A 306 -10.34 0.45 -19.62
CA GLU A 306 -11.59 0.01 -19.02
C GLU A 306 -11.70 0.58 -17.60
N GLN A 307 -12.47 1.66 -17.46
CA GLN A 307 -12.98 2.13 -16.17
C GLN A 307 -14.39 1.59 -15.95
N VAL A 308 -14.60 0.87 -14.85
CA VAL A 308 -15.94 0.35 -14.52
C VAL A 308 -16.76 1.39 -13.79
N PHE A 309 -17.61 2.08 -14.54
CA PHE A 309 -18.64 2.96 -13.99
C PHE A 309 -19.68 2.15 -13.19
N PRO A 310 -20.16 2.63 -12.02
CA PRO A 310 -19.92 3.96 -11.43
C PRO A 310 -18.74 4.05 -10.45
N ARG A 311 -17.94 2.98 -10.24
CA ARG A 311 -16.86 3.00 -9.25
C ARG A 311 -15.53 3.44 -9.90
N MET A 312 -15.20 4.71 -9.74
CA MET A 312 -13.95 5.30 -10.24
C MET A 312 -12.75 4.97 -9.33
N ASP A 313 -12.64 3.74 -8.83
CA ASP A 313 -11.59 3.35 -7.88
C ASP A 313 -10.48 2.52 -8.50
N TRP A 314 -10.69 2.02 -9.72
CA TRP A 314 -9.73 1.18 -10.41
C TRP A 314 -9.88 1.29 -11.94
N PHE A 315 -8.83 0.92 -12.65
CA PHE A 315 -8.84 0.75 -14.11
C PHE A 315 -7.88 -0.35 -14.54
N ALA A 316 -8.07 -0.85 -15.76
CA ALA A 316 -7.18 -1.81 -16.40
C ALA A 316 -6.76 -1.34 -17.79
N VAL A 317 -5.52 -1.69 -18.17
CA VAL A 317 -4.99 -1.53 -19.52
C VAL A 317 -4.39 -2.85 -19.95
N SER A 318 -4.83 -3.36 -21.11
CA SER A 318 -4.37 -4.62 -21.68
C SER A 318 -3.92 -4.43 -23.12
N SER A 319 -2.92 -5.18 -23.53
CA SER A 319 -2.53 -5.28 -24.94
C SER A 319 -3.41 -6.28 -25.69
N ILE A 320 -3.78 -5.96 -26.92
CA ILE A 320 -4.41 -6.91 -27.85
C ILE A 320 -3.41 -7.80 -28.58
N ALA A 321 -2.11 -7.57 -28.38
CA ALA A 321 -1.04 -8.27 -29.08
C ALA A 321 -0.21 -9.12 -28.12
N PRO A 322 0.23 -10.34 -28.52
CA PRO A 322 1.21 -11.10 -27.77
C PRO A 322 2.47 -10.26 -27.50
N PRO A 323 3.03 -10.26 -26.28
CA PRO A 323 2.80 -11.24 -25.20
C PRO A 323 1.66 -10.87 -24.22
N TYR A 324 0.70 -10.05 -24.66
CA TYR A 324 -0.47 -9.63 -23.88
C TYR A 324 -0.10 -9.04 -22.51
N PRO A 325 0.84 -8.07 -22.44
CA PRO A 325 1.10 -7.38 -21.19
C PRO A 325 -0.18 -6.66 -20.74
N ALA A 326 -0.42 -6.65 -19.43
CA ALA A 326 -1.50 -5.87 -18.85
C ALA A 326 -1.08 -5.24 -17.51
N TYR A 327 -1.59 -4.03 -17.26
CA TYR A 327 -1.35 -3.24 -16.07
C TYR A 327 -2.66 -2.76 -15.47
N GLY A 328 -2.86 -3.06 -14.19
CA GLY A 328 -4.05 -2.70 -13.44
C GLY A 328 -3.69 -1.78 -12.29
N PHE A 329 -4.53 -0.80 -12.04
CA PHE A 329 -4.39 0.10 -10.90
C PHE A 329 -5.70 0.17 -10.14
N ALA A 330 -5.61 0.15 -8.81
CA ALA A 330 -6.75 0.37 -7.93
C ALA A 330 -6.36 1.16 -6.70
N ALA A 331 -7.28 1.92 -6.10
CA ALA A 331 -7.04 2.71 -4.91
C ALA A 331 -8.25 2.75 -3.96
N ASP A 332 -8.01 3.13 -2.70
CA ASP A 332 -9.07 3.48 -1.73
C ASP A 332 -9.60 4.91 -1.91
N VAL A 333 -8.87 5.73 -2.67
CA VAL A 333 -9.25 7.08 -3.08
C VAL A 333 -9.64 7.04 -4.55
N HIS A 334 -10.76 7.71 -4.90
CA HIS A 334 -11.22 7.79 -6.28
C HIS A 334 -10.14 8.34 -7.22
N ILE A 335 -10.12 7.77 -8.41
CA ILE A 335 -9.32 8.19 -9.56
C ILE A 335 -10.11 9.28 -10.28
N ASP A 336 -9.62 10.51 -10.18
CA ASP A 336 -10.20 11.72 -10.76
C ASP A 336 -10.15 11.69 -12.29
N SER A 337 -9.01 11.27 -12.83
CA SER A 337 -8.80 11.20 -14.27
C SER A 337 -7.74 10.15 -14.62
N VAL A 338 -7.90 9.56 -15.81
CA VAL A 338 -6.90 8.74 -16.47
C VAL A 338 -6.72 9.28 -17.88
N THR A 339 -5.47 9.43 -18.32
CA THR A 339 -5.09 9.95 -19.63
C THR A 339 -4.22 8.92 -20.35
N HIS A 340 -4.72 8.44 -21.48
CA HIS A 340 -3.97 7.64 -22.45
C HIS A 340 -4.53 7.94 -23.87
N PRO A 341 -3.68 8.15 -24.88
CA PRO A 341 -2.23 8.36 -24.76
C PRO A 341 -1.90 9.68 -24.06
N HIS A 342 -0.96 9.66 -23.11
CA HIS A 342 -0.48 10.90 -22.47
C HIS A 342 0.47 11.65 -23.41
N GLU A 343 0.21 12.94 -23.65
CA GLU A 343 0.95 13.77 -24.62
C GLU A 343 1.08 13.14 -26.02
N GLN A 344 0.03 12.44 -26.48
CA GLN A 344 0.00 11.75 -27.78
C GLN A 344 1.04 10.62 -27.92
N LYS A 345 1.62 10.13 -26.82
CA LYS A 345 2.53 8.98 -26.80
C LYS A 345 1.78 7.73 -26.35
N GLU A 346 1.63 6.75 -27.26
CA GLU A 346 0.88 5.50 -27.01
C GLU A 346 1.42 4.67 -25.84
N ASN A 347 2.71 4.80 -25.52
CA ASN A 347 3.35 4.08 -24.43
C ASN A 347 3.29 4.82 -23.08
N CYS A 348 2.63 5.99 -23.02
CA CYS A 348 2.60 6.82 -21.83
C CYS A 348 1.19 6.92 -21.24
N PHE A 349 1.11 6.75 -19.92
CA PHE A 349 -0.12 6.79 -19.14
C PHE A 349 0.05 7.78 -17.99
N SER A 350 -1.01 8.50 -17.66
CA SER A 350 -1.04 9.29 -16.43
C SER A 350 -2.42 9.20 -15.79
N TRP A 351 -2.47 9.17 -14.47
CA TRP A 351 -3.72 9.22 -13.73
C TRP A 351 -3.56 10.03 -12.46
N GLN A 352 -4.66 10.59 -11.98
CA GLN A 352 -4.69 11.44 -10.80
C GLN A 352 -5.69 10.88 -9.79
N LEU A 353 -5.28 10.81 -8.53
CA LEU A 353 -6.18 10.53 -7.41
C LEU A 353 -6.87 11.82 -6.94
N LEU A 354 -8.07 11.70 -6.37
CA LEU A 354 -8.65 12.80 -5.59
C LEU A 354 -7.83 13.08 -4.32
N PRO A 355 -8.00 14.26 -3.69
CA PRO A 355 -7.31 14.58 -2.45
C PRO A 355 -7.70 13.66 -1.28
N GLY A 356 -6.71 13.20 -0.51
CA GLY A 356 -6.90 12.45 0.73
C GLY A 356 -5.72 12.60 1.70
N LYS A 357 -5.89 12.19 2.96
CA LYS A 357 -4.81 12.18 3.98
C LYS A 357 -3.75 11.10 3.73
N SER A 358 -4.19 10.05 3.06
CA SER A 358 -3.40 8.90 2.63
C SER A 358 -4.09 8.26 1.44
N ALA A 359 -3.36 7.47 0.69
CA ALA A 359 -3.93 6.62 -0.36
C ALA A 359 -3.28 5.25 -0.31
N LYS A 360 -4.08 4.19 -0.33
CA LYS A 360 -3.65 2.80 -0.50
C LYS A 360 -3.97 2.38 -1.92
N CYS A 361 -2.93 2.05 -2.67
CA CYS A 361 -3.00 1.68 -4.07
C CYS A 361 -2.56 0.23 -4.28
N LEU A 362 -3.06 -0.40 -5.34
CA LEU A 362 -2.68 -1.71 -5.83
C LEU A 362 -2.23 -1.57 -7.28
N HIS A 363 -1.08 -2.15 -7.61
CA HIS A 363 -0.50 -2.18 -8.94
C HIS A 363 -0.40 -3.64 -9.39
N LEU A 364 -1.29 -4.09 -10.27
CA LEU A 364 -1.39 -5.46 -10.74
C LEU A 364 -0.71 -5.62 -12.11
N PHE A 365 0.04 -6.69 -12.28
CA PHE A 365 0.70 -7.04 -13.53
C PHE A 365 0.19 -8.39 -14.04
N MET A 366 0.05 -8.51 -15.35
CA MET A 366 -0.29 -9.76 -16.00
C MET A 366 0.39 -9.86 -17.36
N ARG A 367 0.55 -11.10 -17.81
CA ARG A 367 1.05 -11.48 -19.12
C ARG A 367 0.25 -12.68 -19.64
N ASP A 368 0.32 -12.92 -20.95
CA ASP A 368 -0.13 -14.13 -21.63
C ASP A 368 -1.65 -14.35 -21.76
N ARG A 369 -2.48 -13.42 -21.28
CA ARG A 369 -3.95 -13.45 -21.46
C ARG A 369 -4.47 -12.02 -21.62
N ALA A 370 -5.38 -11.77 -22.56
CA ALA A 370 -6.04 -10.47 -22.66
C ALA A 370 -7.36 -10.43 -21.86
N GLU A 371 -8.11 -11.54 -21.87
CA GLU A 371 -9.49 -11.58 -21.38
C GLU A 371 -9.61 -11.57 -19.84
N GLY A 372 -10.53 -10.75 -19.33
CA GLY A 372 -10.97 -10.74 -17.92
C GLY A 372 -9.99 -10.11 -16.93
N PHE A 373 -9.01 -9.35 -17.42
CA PHE A 373 -8.04 -8.68 -16.55
C PHE A 373 -8.67 -7.55 -15.73
N ASP A 374 -9.60 -6.80 -16.30
CA ASP A 374 -10.40 -5.78 -15.63
C ASP A 374 -11.14 -6.35 -14.41
N ALA A 375 -11.84 -7.47 -14.57
CA ALA A 375 -12.56 -8.15 -13.50
C ALA A 375 -11.59 -8.62 -12.41
N ARG A 376 -10.38 -9.02 -12.80
CA ARG A 376 -9.32 -9.40 -11.87
C ARG A 376 -8.81 -8.20 -11.04
N VAL A 377 -8.62 -7.04 -11.66
CA VAL A 377 -8.26 -5.79 -10.97
C VAL A 377 -9.38 -5.40 -10.01
N GLY A 378 -10.64 -5.43 -10.45
CA GLY A 378 -11.80 -5.14 -9.61
C GLY A 378 -11.94 -6.09 -8.42
N HIS A 379 -11.66 -7.39 -8.63
CA HIS A 379 -11.64 -8.37 -7.54
C HIS A 379 -10.51 -8.08 -6.55
N ALA A 380 -9.29 -7.82 -7.02
CA ALA A 380 -8.16 -7.49 -6.17
C ALA A 380 -8.39 -6.19 -5.37
N TRP A 381 -8.98 -5.17 -6.00
CA TRP A 381 -9.43 -3.95 -5.32
C TRP A 381 -10.43 -4.27 -4.20
N TYR A 382 -11.46 -5.06 -4.51
CA TYR A 382 -12.48 -5.43 -3.54
C TYR A 382 -11.87 -6.16 -2.34
N GLU A 383 -10.96 -7.10 -2.58
CA GLU A 383 -10.39 -7.93 -1.52
C GLU A 383 -9.26 -7.27 -0.73
N MET A 384 -8.42 -6.45 -1.35
CA MET A 384 -7.21 -5.93 -0.73
C MET A 384 -7.36 -4.49 -0.22
N ILE A 385 -8.32 -3.74 -0.77
CA ILE A 385 -8.51 -2.31 -0.50
C ILE A 385 -9.88 -2.03 0.11
N TYR A 386 -10.97 -2.40 -0.57
CA TYR A 386 -12.32 -1.98 -0.16
C TYR A 386 -12.87 -2.80 1.02
N HIS A 387 -12.73 -4.13 0.97
CA HIS A 387 -13.16 -5.06 2.01
C HIS A 387 -12.02 -6.03 2.37
N PRO A 388 -10.91 -5.55 2.95
CA PRO A 388 -9.82 -6.41 3.41
C PRO A 388 -10.25 -7.31 4.56
N LEU A 389 -9.57 -8.44 4.72
CA LEU A 389 -9.65 -9.22 5.96
C LEU A 389 -9.16 -8.37 7.13
N LYS A 390 -9.90 -8.41 8.24
CA LYS A 390 -9.60 -7.59 9.42
C LYS A 390 -9.30 -8.49 10.62
N ALA A 391 -8.50 -7.97 11.54
CA ALA A 391 -8.37 -8.55 12.87
C ALA A 391 -8.34 -7.48 13.95
N ARG A 392 -8.78 -7.85 15.16
CA ARG A 392 -8.67 -7.01 16.36
C ARG A 392 -8.25 -7.85 17.56
N VAL A 393 -7.62 -7.21 18.54
CA VAL A 393 -7.37 -7.82 19.86
C VAL A 393 -8.71 -8.24 20.45
N TYR A 394 -8.83 -9.52 20.81
CA TYR A 394 -10.01 -10.02 21.49
C TYR A 394 -10.13 -9.38 22.88
N SER A 395 -11.34 -8.94 23.22
CA SER A 395 -11.66 -8.44 24.57
C SER A 395 -13.02 -8.93 25.03
N ASP A 396 -13.06 -9.55 26.22
CA ASP A 396 -14.28 -10.11 26.84
C ASP A 396 -15.33 -9.05 27.22
N VAL A 397 -15.00 -7.76 27.14
CA VAL A 397 -15.83 -6.66 27.65
C VAL A 397 -17.07 -6.38 26.77
N ALA A 398 -17.04 -6.78 25.50
CA ALA A 398 -18.13 -6.49 24.55
C ALA A 398 -19.43 -7.28 24.81
N VAL A 399 -19.36 -8.41 25.52
CA VAL A 399 -20.55 -9.26 25.77
C VAL A 399 -21.35 -8.78 27.00
N ARG A 400 -20.77 -7.98 27.91
CA ARG A 400 -21.48 -7.57 29.14
C ARG A 400 -22.41 -6.37 28.98
N ASN A 401 -22.25 -5.55 27.94
CA ASN A 401 -23.07 -4.33 27.78
C ASN A 401 -24.28 -4.50 26.85
N THR A 402 -24.36 -5.58 26.08
CA THR A 402 -25.49 -5.83 25.17
C THR A 402 -26.66 -6.58 25.84
N ASP A 403 -26.41 -7.30 26.94
CA ASP A 403 -27.45 -7.97 27.74
C ASP A 403 -28.11 -7.07 28.80
N LEU A 404 -27.53 -5.89 29.06
CA LEU A 404 -28.06 -4.90 30.02
C LEU A 404 -28.86 -3.76 29.35
N GLU A 405 -28.64 -3.48 28.07
CA GLU A 405 -29.39 -2.42 27.35
C GLU A 405 -30.69 -2.93 26.70
N THR A 406 -30.80 -4.23 26.44
CA THR A 406 -32.03 -4.85 25.90
C THR A 406 -33.10 -5.13 26.95
N ASN A 407 -32.77 -5.08 28.25
CA ASN A 407 -33.75 -5.26 29.34
C ASN A 407 -34.36 -3.96 29.87
N ASN A 408 -33.94 -2.78 29.38
CA ASN A 408 -34.44 -1.49 29.86
C ASN A 408 -35.19 -0.65 28.81
N THR A 409 -35.20 -1.08 27.54
CA THR A 409 -35.89 -0.36 26.45
C THR A 409 -37.29 -0.91 26.14
N ASP A 410 -37.59 -2.16 26.50
CA ASP A 410 -38.93 -2.75 26.29
C ASP A 410 -39.95 -2.37 27.39
N ALA A 411 -39.51 -1.79 28.51
CA ALA A 411 -40.41 -1.35 29.59
C ALA A 411 -40.92 0.10 29.43
N LEU A 412 -40.35 0.90 28.52
CA LEU A 412 -40.65 2.33 28.35
C LEU A 412 -41.45 2.67 27.08
N ALA A 413 -41.64 1.72 26.16
CA ALA A 413 -42.37 1.95 24.90
C ALA A 413 -43.89 1.66 24.96
N LEU A 414 -44.46 1.39 26.14
CA LEU A 414 -45.88 1.03 26.31
C LEU A 414 -46.73 2.08 27.05
N ALA A 415 -46.20 3.28 27.33
CA ALA A 415 -46.89 4.27 28.18
C ALA A 415 -47.32 5.59 27.51
N GLU A 416 -46.99 5.87 26.24
CA GLU A 416 -47.29 7.19 25.63
C GLU A 416 -48.13 7.14 24.34
N HIS A 417 -49.23 6.39 24.38
CA HIS A 417 -50.37 6.65 23.50
C HIS A 417 -51.69 6.56 24.27
N LYS A 418 -51.99 7.61 25.03
CA LYS A 418 -53.35 8.00 25.40
C LYS A 418 -53.38 9.47 25.81
N TYR A 419 -54.21 10.22 25.08
CA TYR A 419 -54.65 11.62 25.21
C TYR A 419 -54.07 12.60 24.19
#